data_AF-A0A7C2WU08-F1
#
_entry.id   AF-A0A7C2WU08-F1
#
_cell.length_a   1.000
_cell.length_b   1.000
_cell.length_c   1.000
_cell.angle_alpha   90.00
_cell.angle_beta   90.00
_cell.angle_gamma   90.00
#
_symmetry.space_group_name_H-M   'P 1'
#
loop_
_entity.id
_entity.type
_entity.pdbx_description
1 polymer ?
#
loop_
_entity_poly.entity_id
_entity_poly.type
_entity_poly.pdbx_seq_one_letter_code
_entity_poly.pdbx_strand_id
1 'polypeptide(L)'
;VRSNGVVIARNGQTLAVGTGEQDRVGAVQQAIAKARAKYKGDESLDGAVMASDGFFPFRDAVDAATAAGVRAIVQPGGSVNDYEAIQACNEAGATMVFTMERCFSHH
;
A
#
# COMPACT_ATOMS: atom_id res chain seq x y z
N VAL A 1 -6.25 12.74 -2.58
CA VAL A 1 -5.07 12.14 -3.25
C VAL A 1 -5.51 11.77 -4.65
N ARG A 2 -4.79 12.19 -5.69
CA ARG A 2 -5.17 11.87 -7.07
C ARG A 2 -4.90 10.38 -7.35
N SER A 3 -5.85 9.70 -7.96
CA SER A 3 -5.71 8.29 -8.29
C SER A 3 -4.73 8.06 -9.46
N ASN A 4 -4.07 6.91 -9.54
CA ASN A 4 -4.08 5.84 -8.54
C ASN A 4 -3.24 6.21 -7.30
N GLY A 5 -3.82 6.03 -6.11
CA GLY A 5 -3.31 6.60 -4.88
C GLY A 5 -3.12 5.57 -3.76
N VAL A 6 -1.95 5.62 -3.12
CA VAL A 6 -1.65 4.84 -1.91
C VAL A 6 -1.09 5.75 -0.83
N VAL A 7 -1.47 5.49 0.41
CA VAL A 7 -1.04 6.25 1.59
C VAL A 7 -0.40 5.29 2.58
N ILE A 8 0.81 5.60 3.04
CA ILE A 8 1.50 4.87 4.10
C ILE A 8 1.50 5.75 5.35
N ALA A 9 1.05 5.22 6.48
CA ALA A 9 0.90 5.94 7.74
C ALA A 9 1.39 5.12 8.93
N ARG A 10 1.78 5.80 10.00
CA ARG A 10 2.13 5.19 11.30
C ARG A 10 1.86 6.22 12.41
N ASN A 11 1.39 5.76 13.58
CA ASN A 11 1.19 6.60 14.78
C ASN A 11 0.36 7.88 14.50
N GLY A 12 -0.73 7.75 13.74
CA GLY A 12 -1.63 8.87 13.40
C GLY A 12 -1.06 9.85 12.38
N GLN A 13 0.09 9.58 11.77
CA GLN A 13 0.75 10.46 10.81
C GLN A 13 0.99 9.77 9.47
N THR A 14 0.76 10.51 8.38
CA THR A 14 1.12 10.09 7.03
C THR A 14 2.64 10.17 6.86
N LEU A 15 3.27 9.04 6.53
CA LEU A 15 4.70 8.96 6.26
C LEU A 15 5.00 9.30 4.80
N ALA A 16 4.23 8.74 3.87
CA ALA A 16 4.38 8.98 2.44
C ALA A 16 3.09 8.73 1.66
N VAL A 17 3.01 9.33 0.47
CA VAL A 17 1.88 9.19 -0.47
C VAL A 17 2.42 8.89 -1.86
N GLY A 18 1.94 7.82 -2.46
CA GLY A 18 2.08 7.49 -3.87
C GLY A 18 0.83 7.94 -4.62
N THR A 19 0.99 8.61 -5.76
CA THR A 19 -0.16 9.22 -6.47
C THR A 19 0.16 9.44 -7.94
N GLY A 20 -0.87 9.30 -8.78
CA GLY A 20 -0.81 9.65 -10.21
C GLY A 20 -0.14 8.60 -11.11
N GLU A 21 0.19 7.43 -10.56
CA GLU A 21 0.76 6.32 -11.34
C GLU A 21 -0.34 5.57 -12.10
N GLN A 22 0.04 4.97 -13.23
CA GLN A 22 -0.87 4.20 -14.08
C GLN A 22 -1.17 2.83 -13.48
N ASP A 23 -0.16 2.20 -12.88
CA ASP A 23 -0.25 0.93 -12.18
C ASP A 23 -0.10 1.09 -10.65
N ARG A 24 -0.64 0.12 -9.90
CA ARG A 24 -0.72 0.23 -8.43
C ARG A 24 0.62 -0.06 -7.75
N VAL A 25 1.42 -0.98 -8.30
CA VAL A 25 2.74 -1.31 -7.75
C VAL A 25 3.69 -0.11 -7.88
N GLY A 26 3.62 0.64 -8.98
CA GLY A 26 4.32 1.90 -9.17
C GLY A 26 3.95 2.93 -8.09
N ALA A 27 2.66 3.09 -7.77
CA ALA A 27 2.23 3.98 -6.68
C ALA A 27 2.83 3.56 -5.33
N VAL A 28 2.84 2.26 -5.03
CA VAL A 28 3.45 1.71 -3.80
C VAL A 28 4.95 1.94 -3.75
N GLN A 29 5.67 1.61 -4.82
CA GLN A 29 7.12 1.82 -4.92
C GLN A 29 7.48 3.30 -4.80
N GLN A 30 6.70 4.18 -5.43
CA GLN A 30 6.87 5.63 -5.32
C GLN A 30 6.69 6.10 -3.87
N ALA A 31 5.67 5.62 -3.15
CA ALA A 31 5.47 5.93 -1.74
C ALA A 31 6.63 5.44 -0.86
N ILE A 32 7.10 4.20 -1.07
CA ILE A 32 8.24 3.62 -0.35
C ILE A 32 9.52 4.43 -0.61
N ALA A 33 9.80 4.78 -1.86
CA ALA A 33 10.96 5.57 -2.23
C ALA A 33 10.93 6.95 -1.58
N LYS A 34 9.77 7.64 -1.60
CA LYS A 34 9.58 8.92 -0.90
C LYS A 34 9.81 8.79 0.60
N ALA A 35 9.28 7.75 1.24
CA ALA A 35 9.50 7.51 2.66
C ALA A 35 10.99 7.29 2.98
N ARG A 36 11.68 6.42 2.24
CA ARG A 36 13.12 6.15 2.44
C ARG A 36 14.00 7.37 2.18
N ALA A 37 13.65 8.21 1.21
CA ALA A 37 14.38 9.45 0.94
C ALA A 37 14.20 10.48 2.07
N LYS A 38 13.00 10.55 2.66
CA LYS A 38 12.67 11.43 3.79
C LYS A 38 13.29 10.95 5.10
N TYR A 39 13.23 9.65 5.35
CA TYR A 39 13.65 9.02 6.60
C TYR A 39 14.89 8.16 6.36
N LYS A 40 16.08 8.71 6.66
CA LYS A 40 17.39 8.06 6.41
C LYS A 40 17.94 7.28 7.63
N GLY A 41 17.11 6.90 8.59
CA GLY A 41 17.51 6.27 9.87
C GLY A 41 16.40 5.39 10.48
N ASP A 42 16.30 5.33 11.81
CA ASP A 42 15.35 4.48 12.56
C ASP A 42 13.87 4.76 12.27
N GLU A 43 13.56 5.88 11.62
CA GLU A 43 12.22 6.21 11.11
C GLU A 43 11.87 5.40 9.85
N SER A 44 12.06 4.08 9.91
CA SER A 44 11.72 3.15 8.83
C SER A 44 10.20 3.06 8.61
N LEU A 45 9.79 2.35 7.56
CA LEU A 45 8.39 1.97 7.36
C LEU A 45 7.95 0.76 8.21
N ASP A 46 8.81 0.25 9.10
CA ASP A 46 8.46 -0.89 9.95
C ASP A 46 7.29 -0.56 10.89
N GLY A 47 6.34 -1.49 10.96
CA GLY A 47 5.08 -1.31 11.70
C GLY A 47 4.11 -0.32 11.07
N ALA A 48 4.38 0.20 9.86
CA ALA A 48 3.45 1.10 9.18
C ALA A 48 2.22 0.34 8.65
N VAL A 49 1.18 1.10 8.33
CA VAL A 49 -0.04 0.63 7.67
C VAL A 49 -0.19 1.33 6.33
N MET A 50 -0.83 0.67 5.36
CA MET A 50 -1.06 1.20 4.02
C MET A 50 -2.53 1.14 3.63
N ALA A 51 -3.02 2.19 2.98
CA ALA A 51 -4.32 2.22 2.33
C ALA A 51 -4.16 2.40 0.81
N SER A 52 -4.90 1.63 0.03
CA SER A 52 -5.01 1.77 -1.42
C SER A 52 -6.42 2.21 -1.79
N ASP A 53 -6.54 3.18 -2.69
CA ASP A 53 -7.82 3.68 -3.20
C ASP A 53 -8.54 2.69 -4.12
N GLY A 54 -7.80 1.73 -4.69
CA GLY A 54 -8.27 0.68 -5.60
C GLY A 54 -7.69 -0.67 -5.25
N PHE A 55 -8.24 -1.73 -5.86
CA PHE A 55 -7.75 -3.08 -5.62
C PHE A 55 -6.35 -3.33 -6.20
N PHE A 56 -5.69 -4.39 -5.71
CA PHE A 56 -4.43 -4.88 -6.25
C PHE A 56 -4.68 -5.97 -7.31
N PRO A 57 -4.32 -5.73 -8.59
CA PRO A 57 -4.53 -6.72 -9.65
C PRO A 57 -3.61 -7.94 -9.51
N PHE A 58 -2.46 -7.78 -8.84
CA PHE A 58 -1.46 -8.81 -8.59
C PHE A 58 -0.87 -8.65 -7.18
N ARG A 59 -0.17 -9.68 -6.69
CA ARG A 59 0.47 -9.67 -5.36
C ARG A 59 1.70 -8.76 -5.22
N ASP A 60 2.29 -8.34 -6.33
CA ASP A 60 3.52 -7.54 -6.40
C ASP A 60 3.49 -6.26 -5.53
N ALA A 61 2.37 -5.54 -5.52
CA ALA A 61 2.18 -4.36 -4.69
C ALA A 61 2.14 -4.70 -3.19
N VAL A 62 1.58 -5.86 -2.83
CA VAL A 62 1.55 -6.37 -1.46
C VAL A 62 2.95 -6.78 -1.03
N ASP A 63 3.64 -7.58 -1.85
CA ASP A 63 5.01 -8.03 -1.58
C ASP A 63 5.96 -6.82 -1.40
N ALA A 64 5.85 -5.80 -2.26
CA ALA A 64 6.65 -4.59 -2.16
C ALA A 64 6.39 -3.81 -0.86
N ALA A 65 5.13 -3.66 -0.46
CA ALA A 65 4.74 -2.96 0.75
C ALA A 65 5.21 -3.69 2.02
N THR A 66 4.97 -5.00 2.10
CA THR A 66 5.32 -5.80 3.28
C THR A 66 6.83 -5.95 3.43
N ALA A 67 7.57 -6.12 2.33
CA ALA A 67 9.04 -6.09 2.33
C ALA A 67 9.62 -4.76 2.78
N ALA A 68 8.87 -3.65 2.64
CA ALA A 68 9.27 -2.35 3.16
C ALA A 68 8.97 -2.17 4.65
N GLY A 69 8.22 -3.07 5.29
CA GLY A 69 7.87 -3.02 6.72
C GLY A 69 6.40 -2.74 7.02
N VAL A 70 5.53 -2.63 6.00
CA VAL A 70 4.09 -2.47 6.19
C VAL A 70 3.51 -3.74 6.80
N ARG A 71 2.73 -3.59 7.89
CA ARG A 71 2.13 -4.71 8.66
C ARG A 71 0.62 -4.82 8.54
N ALA A 72 -0.05 -3.79 8.02
CA ALA A 72 -1.47 -3.88 7.68
C ALA A 72 -1.78 -3.12 6.39
N ILE A 73 -2.65 -3.69 5.57
CA ILE A 73 -3.07 -3.14 4.29
C ILE A 73 -4.59 -3.12 4.22
N VAL A 74 -5.17 -1.97 3.86
CA VAL A 74 -6.60 -1.83 3.57
C VAL A 74 -6.80 -1.50 2.10
N GLN A 75 -7.70 -2.23 1.44
CA GLN A 75 -8.00 -2.07 0.02
C GLN A 75 -9.44 -2.48 -0.29
N PRO A 76 -10.03 -2.11 -1.44
CA PRO A 76 -11.44 -2.39 -1.72
C PRO A 76 -11.82 -3.87 -1.89
N GLY A 77 -10.93 -4.71 -2.41
CA GLY A 77 -11.22 -6.03 -2.94
C GLY A 77 -11.84 -5.97 -4.35
N GLY A 78 -12.03 -7.13 -4.96
CA GLY A 78 -12.65 -7.29 -6.28
C GLY A 78 -11.68 -7.64 -7.41
N SER A 79 -10.42 -7.99 -7.10
CA SER A 79 -9.51 -8.54 -8.10
C SER A 79 -9.85 -10.00 -8.38
N VAL A 80 -9.74 -10.42 -9.64
CA VAL A 80 -9.78 -11.85 -10.00
C VAL A 80 -8.66 -12.64 -9.31
N ASN A 81 -7.58 -11.95 -8.91
CA ASN A 81 -6.41 -12.53 -8.23
C ASN A 81 -6.34 -12.14 -6.74
N ASP A 82 -7.45 -11.75 -6.10
CA ASP A 82 -7.43 -11.37 -4.68
C ASP A 82 -6.82 -12.47 -3.78
N TYR A 83 -6.98 -13.73 -4.16
CA TYR A 83 -6.35 -14.86 -3.45
C TYR A 83 -4.82 -14.70 -3.36
N GLU A 84 -4.14 -14.28 -4.43
CA GLU A 84 -2.68 -14.12 -4.43
C GLU A 84 -2.24 -12.96 -3.52
N ALA A 85 -3.00 -11.86 -3.51
CA ALA A 85 -2.75 -10.74 -2.61
C ALA A 85 -2.94 -11.14 -1.14
N ILE A 86 -3.98 -11.93 -0.83
CA ILE A 86 -4.21 -12.50 0.51
C ILE A 86 -3.07 -13.42 0.91
N GLN A 87 -2.63 -14.33 0.02
CA GLN A 87 -1.50 -15.22 0.28
C GLN A 87 -0.22 -14.43 0.58
N ALA A 88 0.09 -13.40 -0.21
CA ALA A 88 1.23 -12.52 0.03
C ALA A 88 1.19 -11.85 1.41
N CYS A 89 0.03 -11.37 1.84
CA CYS A 89 -0.14 -10.84 3.19
C CYS A 89 0.08 -11.91 4.27
N ASN A 90 -0.50 -13.10 4.11
CA ASN A 90 -0.36 -14.21 5.06
C ASN A 90 1.10 -14.67 5.18
N GLU A 91 1.80 -14.84 4.06
CA GLU A 91 3.21 -15.22 4.00
C GLU A 91 4.11 -14.19 4.72
N ALA A 92 3.78 -12.91 4.60
CA ALA A 92 4.50 -11.81 5.25
C ALA A 92 4.09 -11.57 6.72
N GLY A 93 3.09 -12.30 7.24
CA GLY A 93 2.52 -12.06 8.57
C GLY A 93 1.85 -10.68 8.71
N ALA A 94 1.33 -10.14 7.60
CA ALA A 94 0.63 -8.86 7.56
C ALA A 94 -0.89 -9.06 7.55
N THR A 95 -1.62 -8.06 8.05
CA THR A 95 -3.09 -8.04 8.01
C THR A 95 -3.59 -7.41 6.72
N MET A 96 -4.61 -8.00 6.09
CA MET A 96 -5.31 -7.42 4.95
C MET A 96 -6.79 -7.22 5.27
N VAL A 97 -7.33 -6.05 4.95
CA VAL A 97 -8.76 -5.71 5.15
C VAL A 97 -9.37 -5.30 3.82
N PHE A 98 -10.51 -5.90 3.49
CA PHE A 98 -11.33 -5.50 2.34
C PHE A 98 -12.45 -4.56 2.76
N THR A 99 -12.56 -3.41 2.09
CA THR A 99 -13.58 -2.40 2.41
C THR A 99 -14.84 -2.54 1.58
N MET A 100 -14.80 -3.24 0.44
CA MET A 100 -15.85 -3.29 -0.57
C MET A 100 -16.20 -1.92 -1.19
N GLU A 101 -15.38 -0.90 -0.94
CA GLU A 101 -15.61 0.47 -1.42
C GLU A 101 -14.32 1.06 -2.01
N ARG A 102 -14.42 1.56 -3.24
CA ARG A 102 -13.30 2.18 -3.98
C ARG A 102 -13.30 3.70 -3.80
N CYS A 103 -12.17 4.25 -3.38
CA CYS A 103 -12.00 5.69 -3.09
C CYS A 103 -11.27 6.44 -4.23
N PHE A 104 -11.74 6.27 -5.47
CA PHE A 104 -11.06 6.82 -6.65
C PHE A 104 -11.30 8.34 -6.81
N SER A 105 -10.28 9.09 -7.22
CA SER A 105 -10.33 10.54 -7.44
C SER A 105 -9.50 11.01 -8.65
N HIS A 106 -10.08 11.88 -9.48
CA HIS A 106 -9.39 12.54 -10.61
C HIS A 106 -8.82 13.92 -10.30
N HIS A 107 -9.23 14.55 -9.19
CA HIS A 107 -8.87 15.93 -8.85
C HIS A 107 -7.46 16.07 -8.29
#